data_AF-A0A0B0EI36-F1
#
_entry.id   AF-A0A0B0EI36-F1
#
_cell.length_a   1.000
_cell.length_b   1.000
_cell.length_c   1.000
_cell.angle_alpha   90.00
_cell.angle_beta   90.00
_cell.angle_gamma   90.00
#
_symmetry.space_group_name_H-M   'P 1'
#
loop_
_entity.id
_entity.type
_entity.pdbx_description
1 polymer ?
#
loop_
_entity_poly.entity_id
_entity_poly.type
_entity_poly.pdbx_seq_one_letter_code
_entity_poly.pdbx_strand_id
1 'polypeptide(L)' 'MPTETSEVYECDICGAIVEVKEGGAGTLECCGQPMTLQE' A
#
# COMPACT_ATOMS: atom_id res chain seq x y z
N MET A 1 4.66 3.40 -8.37
CA MET A 1 3.46 3.07 -9.16
C MET A 1 2.33 3.96 -8.66
N PRO A 2 1.41 4.45 -9.51
CA PRO A 2 0.26 5.17 -9.01
C PRO A 2 -0.64 4.18 -8.23
N THR A 3 -1.12 4.61 -7.07
CA THR A 3 -2.12 3.88 -6.28
C THR A 3 -3.52 4.19 -6.83
N GLU A 4 -4.41 3.20 -6.81
CA GLU A 4 -5.82 3.32 -7.19
C GLU A 4 -6.74 3.18 -5.97
N THR A 5 -7.91 3.82 -6.01
CA THR A 5 -8.89 3.72 -4.92
C THR A 5 -9.39 2.28 -4.77
N SER A 6 -9.50 1.83 -3.52
CA SER A 6 -9.88 0.47 -3.09
C SER A 6 -8.80 -0.60 -3.21
N GLU A 7 -7.58 -0.24 -3.63
CA GLU A 7 -6.44 -1.16 -3.50
C GLU A 7 -6.13 -1.45 -2.03
N VAL A 8 -5.79 -2.71 -1.74
CA VAL A 8 -5.37 -3.15 -0.40
C VAL A 8 -3.87 -3.41 -0.42
N TYR A 9 -3.14 -2.89 0.56
CA TYR A 9 -1.71 -3.10 0.69
C TYR A 9 -1.38 -3.72 2.03
N GLU A 10 -0.43 -4.64 2.04
CA GLU A 10 0.10 -5.27 3.25
C GLU A 10 1.60 -5.00 3.39
N CYS A 11 2.03 -4.73 4.63
CA CYS A 11 3.45 -4.69 4.98
C CYS A 11 3.91 -6.06 5.47
N ASP A 12 4.82 -6.69 4.72
CA ASP A 12 5.36 -8.03 5.05
C ASP A 12 6.23 -8.06 6.33
N ILE A 13 6.63 -6.90 6.88
CA ILE A 13 7.40 -6.81 8.13
C ILE A 13 6.49 -6.75 9.35
N CYS A 14 5.57 -5.79 9.39
CA CYS A 14 4.76 -5.52 10.58
C CYS A 14 3.33 -6.06 10.50
N GLY A 15 2.90 -6.55 9.33
CA GLY A 15 1.55 -7.06 9.09
C GLY A 15 0.48 -5.97 8.99
N ALA A 16 0.88 -4.70 8.77
CA ALA A 16 -0.08 -3.61 8.61
C ALA A 16 -0.81 -3.75 7.26
N ILE A 17 -2.14 -3.82 7.31
CA ILE A 17 -3.01 -3.87 6.15
C ILE A 17 -3.74 -2.53 6.03
N VAL A 18 -3.63 -1.87 4.87
CA VAL A 18 -4.23 -0.56 4.60
C VAL A 18 -5.01 -0.60 3.29
N GLU A 19 -6.11 0.13 3.22
CA GLU A 19 -6.93 0.28 2.03
C GLU A 19 -6.80 1.72 1.50
N VAL A 20 -6.52 1.88 0.21
CA VAL A 20 -6.39 3.18 -0.43
C VAL A 20 -7.77 3.82 -0.59
N LYS A 21 -8.02 4.93 0.13
CA LYS A 21 -9.28 5.69 -0.02
C LYS A 21 -9.25 6.67 -1.20
N GLU A 22 -8.09 7.18 -1.56
CA GLU A 22 -7.90 8.08 -2.70
C GLU A 22 -6.54 7.79 -3.35
N GLY A 23 -6.55 7.47 -4.64
CA GLY A 23 -5.33 7.16 -5.39
C GLY A 23 -4.42 8.36 -5.61
N GLY A 24 -3.13 8.10 -5.77
CA GLY A 24 -2.11 9.13 -6.03
C GLY A 24 -0.86 8.57 -6.70
N ALA A 25 -0.02 9.44 -7.27
CA ALA A 25 1.17 9.03 -8.02
C ALA A 25 2.32 8.45 -7.14
N GLY A 26 2.17 8.46 -5.82
CA GLY A 26 3.16 7.97 -4.85
C GLY A 26 3.08 6.47 -4.62
N THR A 27 4.14 5.89 -4.06
CA THR A 27 4.19 4.48 -3.64
C THR A 27 4.05 4.40 -2.12
N LEU A 28 3.27 3.43 -1.61
CA LEU A 28 3.11 3.22 -0.17
C LEU A 28 4.37 2.55 0.41
N GLU A 29 4.98 3.19 1.39
CA GLU A 29 6.15 2.68 2.11
C GLU A 29 5.79 2.48 3.59
N CYS A 30 6.07 1.29 4.11
CA CYS A 30 5.93 0.96 5.52
C CYS A 30 7.19 0.21 5.98
N CYS A 31 7.70 0.51 7.17
CA CYS A 31 8.93 -0.09 7.71
C CYS A 31 10.19 0.07 6.80
N GLY A 32 10.24 1.13 5.98
CA GLY A 32 11.38 1.42 5.10
C GLY A 32 11.44 0.56 3.83
N GLN A 33 10.31 -0.03 3.44
CA GLN A 33 10.16 -0.79 2.20
C GLN A 33 8.77 -0.56 1.59
N PRO A 34 8.65 -0.69 0.26
CA PRO A 34 7.37 -0.58 -0.42
C PRO A 34 6.43 -1.68 0.07
N MET A 35 5.17 -1.32 0.31
CA MET A 35 4.13 -2.28 0.67
C MET A 35 3.74 -3.15 -0.53
N THR A 36 3.25 -4.35 -0.25
CA THR A 36 2.81 -5.32 -1.26
C THR A 36 1.33 -5.15 -1.54
N LEU A 37 0.94 -4.94 -2.80
CA LEU A 37 -0.46 -4.89 -3.23
C LEU A 37 -1.09 -6.28 -3.07
N GLN A 38 -2.21 -6.34 -2.36
CA GLN A 38 -3.06 -7.51 -2.15
C GLN A 38 -4.28 -7.40 -3.08
N GLU A 39 -4.73 -8.54 -3.63
CA GLU A 39 -5.82 -8.65 -4.62
C GLU A 39 -7.16 -8.08 -4.14
#